data_AF-A0A6C0E5C4-F1
#
_entry.id   AF-A0A6C0E5C4-F1
#
_cell.length_a   1.000
_cell.length_b   1.000
_cell.length_c   1.000
_cell.angle_alpha   90.00
_cell.angle_beta   90.00
_cell.angle_gamma   90.00
#
_symmetry.space_group_name_H-M   'P 1'
#
loop_
_entity.id
_entity.type
_entity.pdbx_description
1 polymer ?
#
loop_
_entity_poly.entity_id
_entity_poly.type
_entity_poly.pdbx_seq_one_letter_code
_entity_poly.pdbx_strand_id
1 'polypeptide(L)'
;MPSGRNWVVFVYINLAFVILISSVYGLLSINNIMNNWAEYRCDTLVMPFAGLIMQSTLPPGTTQSEYTKQNFQYCTQNVMNDSMGDFLQPLEYNSQLAATNASNMTDSLNSARQNSSNVRNSTNSIFNAMGNVFSNANATYSSVGAYNSSIGNKVTATGSIARGAGTSMMNSVKTLPNTTK
;
A
#
# COMPACT_ATOMS: atom_id res chain seq x y z
N MET A 1 -87.26 -33.22 -4.85
CA MET A 1 -86.13 -32.30 -4.63
C MET A 1 -85.30 -32.87 -3.49
N PRO A 2 -83.96 -32.99 -3.62
CA PRO A 2 -83.14 -33.51 -2.53
C PRO A 2 -83.29 -32.59 -1.32
N SER A 3 -83.57 -33.15 -0.15
CA SER A 3 -83.69 -32.38 1.09
C SER A 3 -82.32 -31.80 1.47
N GLY A 4 -82.31 -30.66 2.20
CA GLY A 4 -81.06 -30.02 2.65
C GLY A 4 -80.14 -30.96 3.45
N ARG A 5 -80.69 -32.00 4.10
CA ARG A 5 -79.93 -33.04 4.79
C ARG A 5 -79.04 -33.88 3.85
N ASN A 6 -79.48 -34.13 2.62
CA ASN A 6 -78.70 -34.91 1.65
C ASN A 6 -77.50 -34.11 1.12
N TRP A 7 -77.63 -32.80 1.00
CA TRP A 7 -76.52 -31.91 0.62
C TRP A 7 -75.44 -31.84 1.71
N VAL A 8 -75.84 -31.81 2.99
CA VAL A 8 -74.88 -31.83 4.12
C VAL A 8 -74.09 -33.13 4.13
N VAL A 9 -74.74 -34.29 3.92
CA VAL A 9 -74.05 -35.59 3.84
C VAL A 9 -73.08 -35.64 2.66
N PHE A 10 -73.47 -35.11 1.50
CA PHE A 10 -72.59 -35.04 0.32
C PHE A 10 -71.33 -34.19 0.58
N VAL A 11 -71.47 -33.01 1.17
CA VAL A 11 -70.32 -32.15 1.51
C VAL A 11 -69.41 -32.84 2.53
N TYR A 12 -69.99 -33.51 3.54
CA TYR A 12 -69.22 -34.19 4.57
C TYR A 12 -68.38 -35.36 4.02
N ILE A 13 -68.94 -36.16 3.10
CA ILE A 13 -68.23 -37.26 2.46
C ILE A 13 -67.08 -36.74 1.59
N ASN A 14 -67.31 -35.69 0.79
CA ASN A 14 -66.26 -35.08 -0.02
C ASN A 14 -65.14 -34.48 0.83
N LEU A 15 -65.48 -33.82 1.94
CA LEU A 15 -64.49 -33.30 2.90
C LEU A 15 -63.65 -34.43 3.50
N ALA A 16 -64.27 -35.55 3.88
CA ALA A 16 -63.57 -36.71 4.41
C ALA A 16 -62.59 -37.30 3.37
N PHE A 17 -62.96 -37.36 2.09
CA PHE A 17 -62.05 -37.78 1.01
C PHE A 17 -60.88 -36.82 0.83
N VAL A 18 -61.11 -35.50 0.88
CA VAL A 18 -60.03 -34.51 0.77
C VAL A 18 -59.04 -34.63 1.93
N ILE A 19 -59.54 -34.81 3.16
CA ILE A 19 -58.70 -35.00 4.35
C ILE A 19 -57.87 -36.28 4.24
N LEU A 20 -58.48 -37.38 3.76
CA LEU A 20 -57.82 -38.67 3.63
C LEU A 20 -56.73 -38.66 2.53
N ILE A 21 -57.00 -38.01 1.40
CA ILE A 21 -55.99 -37.86 0.33
C ILE A 21 -54.84 -36.97 0.84
N SER A 22 -55.15 -35.83 1.46
CA SER A 22 -54.15 -34.91 2.00
C SER A 22 -53.25 -35.56 3.05
N SER A 23 -53.81 -36.37 3.95
CA SER A 23 -53.03 -37.05 4.98
C SER A 23 -52.09 -38.11 4.40
N VAL A 24 -52.52 -38.87 3.38
CA VAL A 24 -51.65 -39.82 2.67
C VAL A 24 -50.51 -39.11 1.96
N TYR A 25 -50.78 -38.01 1.24
CA TYR A 25 -49.73 -37.20 0.61
C TYR A 25 -48.76 -36.61 1.63
N GLY A 26 -49.27 -36.08 2.75
CA GLY A 26 -48.43 -35.53 3.82
C GLY A 26 -47.49 -36.58 4.43
N LEU A 27 -47.99 -37.79 4.69
CA LEU A 27 -47.16 -38.89 5.21
C LEU A 27 -46.09 -39.32 4.21
N LEU A 28 -46.42 -39.39 2.91
CA LEU A 28 -45.45 -39.72 1.86
C LEU A 28 -44.34 -38.66 1.75
N SER A 29 -44.68 -37.38 1.83
CA SER A 29 -43.71 -36.27 1.83
C SER A 29 -42.80 -36.31 3.05
N ILE A 30 -43.34 -36.56 4.24
CA ILE A 30 -42.55 -36.70 5.47
C ILE A 30 -41.60 -37.90 5.37
N ASN A 31 -42.07 -39.03 4.84
CA ASN A 31 -41.21 -40.20 4.61
C ASN A 31 -40.06 -39.89 3.63
N ASN A 32 -40.30 -39.10 2.59
CA ASN A 32 -39.25 -38.65 1.68
C ASN A 32 -38.19 -37.79 2.41
N ILE A 33 -38.66 -36.83 3.22
CA ILE A 33 -37.79 -35.96 4.03
C ILE A 33 -36.96 -36.78 5.04
N MET A 34 -37.56 -37.79 5.67
CA MET A 34 -36.85 -38.69 6.59
C MET A 34 -35.77 -39.52 5.88
N ASN A 35 -36.06 -40.04 4.68
CA ASN A 35 -35.10 -40.81 3.90
C ASN A 35 -33.93 -39.95 3.40
N ASN A 36 -34.18 -38.68 3.10
CA ASN A 36 -33.20 -37.71 2.61
C ASN A 36 -32.85 -36.64 3.67
N TRP A 37 -32.80 -37.04 4.94
CA TRP A 37 -32.68 -36.10 6.06
C TRP A 37 -31.44 -35.19 5.97
N ALA A 38 -30.31 -35.71 5.44
CA ALA A 38 -29.08 -34.95 5.32
C ALA A 38 -29.22 -33.70 4.42
N GLU A 39 -30.09 -33.78 3.41
CA GLU A 39 -30.39 -32.70 2.47
C GLU A 39 -31.38 -31.70 3.08
N TYR A 40 -32.49 -32.20 3.65
CA TYR A 40 -33.60 -31.35 4.11
C TYR A 40 -33.48 -30.83 5.56
N ARG A 41 -32.52 -31.32 6.37
CA ARG A 41 -32.40 -30.94 7.79
C ARG A 41 -32.15 -29.47 8.05
N CYS A 42 -31.55 -28.75 7.08
CA CYS A 42 -31.26 -27.32 7.20
C CYS A 42 -32.28 -26.43 6.50
N ASP A 43 -33.32 -27.01 5.90
CA ASP A 43 -34.42 -26.24 5.32
C ASP A 43 -35.23 -25.55 6.41
N THR A 44 -35.49 -24.27 6.22
CA THR A 44 -36.17 -23.41 7.20
C THR A 44 -37.58 -23.91 7.57
N LEU A 45 -38.26 -24.59 6.64
CA LEU A 45 -39.61 -25.13 6.86
C LEU A 45 -39.61 -26.44 7.67
N VAL A 46 -38.51 -27.19 7.64
CA VAL A 46 -38.39 -28.53 8.23
C VAL A 46 -37.70 -28.47 9.60
N MET A 47 -36.72 -27.57 9.73
CA MET A 47 -35.89 -27.39 10.92
C MET A 47 -36.67 -27.27 12.24
N PRO A 48 -37.73 -26.43 12.40
CA PRO A 48 -38.45 -26.32 13.67
C PRO A 48 -39.18 -27.61 14.07
N PHE A 49 -39.43 -28.51 13.12
CA PHE A 49 -40.13 -29.77 13.32
C PHE A 49 -39.19 -30.98 13.32
N ALA A 50 -37.87 -30.78 13.29
CA ALA A 50 -36.88 -31.85 13.19
C ALA A 50 -37.07 -32.96 14.23
N GLY A 51 -37.31 -32.60 15.49
CA GLY A 51 -37.57 -33.57 16.56
C GLY A 51 -38.90 -34.33 16.45
N LEU A 52 -39.91 -33.75 15.77
CA LEU A 52 -41.17 -34.43 15.50
C LEU A 52 -41.04 -35.38 14.30
N ILE A 53 -40.35 -34.94 13.25
CA ILE A 53 -40.12 -35.72 12.02
C ILE A 53 -39.22 -36.91 12.31
N MET A 54 -38.14 -36.72 13.06
CA MET A 54 -37.15 -37.77 13.36
C MET A 54 -37.49 -38.60 14.60
N GLN A 55 -38.72 -38.50 15.13
CA GLN A 55 -39.13 -39.11 16.40
C GLN A 55 -38.77 -40.60 16.53
N SER A 56 -38.89 -41.37 15.45
CA SER A 56 -38.58 -42.81 15.41
C SER A 56 -37.09 -43.15 15.45
N THR A 57 -36.22 -42.17 15.24
CA THR A 57 -34.76 -42.31 15.12
C THR A 57 -34.00 -41.48 16.16
N LEU A 58 -34.70 -40.98 17.20
CA LEU A 58 -34.06 -40.19 18.25
C LEU A 58 -32.97 -40.99 18.97
N PRO A 59 -31.80 -40.38 19.22
CA PRO A 59 -30.80 -40.96 20.10
C PRO A 59 -31.38 -41.23 21.51
N PRO A 60 -31.00 -42.35 22.15
CA PRO A 60 -31.52 -42.70 23.48
C PRO A 60 -31.20 -41.58 24.49
N GLY A 61 -32.24 -41.10 25.18
CA GLY A 61 -32.15 -40.02 26.16
C GLY A 61 -32.31 -38.60 25.62
N THR A 62 -32.55 -38.43 24.31
CA THR A 62 -32.85 -37.11 23.73
C THR A 62 -34.35 -36.85 23.66
N THR A 63 -34.77 -35.62 23.97
CA THR A 63 -36.15 -35.18 23.76
C THR A 63 -36.30 -34.56 22.36
N GLN A 64 -37.51 -34.51 21.83
CA GLN A 64 -37.79 -33.89 20.53
C GLN A 64 -37.28 -32.45 20.44
N SER A 65 -37.52 -31.66 21.49
CA SER A 65 -37.04 -30.27 21.57
C SER A 65 -35.52 -30.17 21.58
N GLU A 66 -34.85 -31.11 22.26
CA GLU A 66 -33.39 -31.13 22.35
C GLU A 66 -32.77 -31.50 21.00
N TYR A 67 -33.35 -32.46 20.28
CA TYR A 67 -32.93 -32.81 18.93
C TYR A 67 -33.13 -31.64 17.94
N THR A 68 -34.29 -30.97 17.99
CA THR A 68 -34.53 -29.76 17.18
C THR A 68 -33.49 -28.67 17.49
N LYS A 69 -33.17 -28.45 18.76
CA LYS A 69 -32.16 -27.46 19.17
C LYS A 69 -30.77 -27.81 18.63
N GLN A 70 -30.37 -29.08 18.74
CA GLN A 70 -29.08 -29.55 18.23
C GLN A 70 -28.99 -29.41 16.72
N ASN A 71 -30.05 -29.75 15.98
CA ASN A 71 -30.10 -29.58 14.54
C ASN A 71 -30.07 -28.11 14.10
N PHE A 72 -30.78 -27.23 14.83
CA PHE A 72 -30.75 -25.78 14.61
C PHE A 72 -29.33 -25.23 14.81
N GLN A 73 -28.65 -25.62 15.90
CA GLN A 73 -27.28 -25.18 16.17
C GLN A 73 -26.31 -25.66 15.09
N TYR A 74 -26.42 -26.92 14.67
CA TYR A 74 -25.61 -27.49 13.62
C TYR A 74 -25.79 -26.73 12.28
N CYS A 75 -27.02 -26.50 11.85
CA CYS A 75 -27.30 -25.80 10.60
C CYS A 75 -26.90 -24.33 10.66
N THR A 76 -27.11 -23.66 11.79
CA THR A 76 -26.69 -22.25 11.97
C THR A 76 -25.17 -22.12 11.91
N GLN A 77 -24.43 -23.05 12.51
CA GLN A 77 -22.96 -23.07 12.43
C GLN A 77 -22.46 -23.31 11.01
N ASN A 78 -23.10 -24.21 10.27
CA ASN A 78 -22.73 -24.46 8.87
C ASN A 78 -23.02 -23.26 7.97
N VAL A 79 -24.18 -22.61 8.12
CA VAL A 79 -24.51 -21.39 7.36
C VAL A 79 -23.53 -20.27 7.68
N MET A 80 -23.06 -20.15 8.92
CA MET A 80 -22.02 -19.17 9.29
C MET A 80 -20.68 -19.48 8.60
N ASN A 81 -20.28 -20.75 8.53
CA ASN A 81 -19.04 -21.15 7.85
C ASN A 81 -19.13 -20.95 6.33
N ASP A 82 -20.24 -21.32 5.71
CA ASP A 82 -20.45 -21.18 4.26
C ASP A 82 -20.59 -19.70 3.85
N SER A 83 -21.28 -18.89 4.66
CA SER A 83 -21.43 -17.45 4.40
C SER A 83 -20.19 -16.63 4.74
N MET A 84 -19.25 -17.15 5.54
CA MET A 84 -17.98 -16.48 5.81
C MET A 84 -17.13 -16.36 4.53
N GLY A 85 -17.26 -17.28 3.57
CA GLY A 85 -16.57 -17.18 2.28
C GLY A 85 -16.94 -15.90 1.52
N ASP A 86 -18.24 -15.65 1.34
CA ASP A 86 -18.75 -14.46 0.64
C ASP A 86 -18.61 -13.18 1.48
N PHE A 87 -18.72 -13.30 2.81
CA PHE A 87 -18.59 -12.15 3.71
C PHE A 87 -17.13 -11.63 3.82
N LEU A 88 -16.13 -12.51 3.68
CA LEU A 88 -14.72 -12.14 3.73
C LEU A 88 -14.17 -11.61 2.40
N GLN A 89 -14.85 -11.87 1.28
CA GLN A 89 -14.47 -11.34 -0.04
C GLN A 89 -14.24 -9.80 -0.08
N PRO A 90 -15.13 -8.94 0.49
CA PRO A 90 -14.86 -7.51 0.56
C PRO A 90 -13.68 -7.15 1.46
N LEU A 91 -13.38 -7.96 2.48
CA LEU A 91 -12.24 -7.73 3.38
C LEU A 91 -10.91 -8.03 2.67
N GLU A 92 -10.85 -9.11 1.88
CA GLU A 92 -9.69 -9.45 1.07
C GLU A 92 -9.41 -8.37 0.03
N TYR A 93 -10.44 -7.89 -0.68
CA TYR A 93 -10.29 -6.79 -1.65
C TYR A 93 -9.75 -5.51 -0.99
N ASN A 94 -10.30 -5.13 0.17
CA ASN A 94 -9.83 -3.94 0.90
C ASN A 94 -8.39 -4.09 1.40
N SER A 95 -7.97 -5.28 1.81
CA SER A 95 -6.59 -5.53 2.24
C SER A 95 -5.59 -5.46 1.08
N GLN A 96 -5.95 -5.97 -0.10
CA GLN A 96 -5.14 -5.85 -1.31
C GLN A 96 -5.02 -4.39 -1.78
N LEU A 97 -6.11 -3.62 -1.71
CA LEU A 97 -6.08 -2.19 -2.04
C LEU A 97 -5.22 -1.39 -1.05
N ALA A 98 -5.29 -1.70 0.24
CA ALA A 98 -4.44 -1.09 1.27
C ALA A 98 -2.95 -1.41 1.03
N ALA A 99 -2.62 -2.67 0.71
CA ALA A 99 -1.25 -3.08 0.38
C ALA A 99 -0.72 -2.36 -0.87
N THR A 100 -1.54 -2.25 -1.91
CA THR A 100 -1.20 -1.53 -3.15
C THR A 100 -0.93 -0.05 -2.90
N ASN A 101 -1.79 0.61 -2.11
CA ASN A 101 -1.60 2.02 -1.74
C ASN A 101 -0.33 2.23 -0.90
N ALA A 102 -0.03 1.31 0.03
CA ALA A 102 1.19 1.37 0.83
C ALA A 102 2.46 1.19 -0.03
N SER A 103 2.43 0.30 -1.03
CA SER A 103 3.50 0.15 -2.01
C SER A 103 3.71 1.44 -2.82
N ASN A 104 2.63 1.97 -3.40
CA ASN A 104 2.67 3.20 -4.20
C ASN A 104 3.19 4.39 -3.39
N MET A 105 2.84 4.49 -2.10
CA MET A 105 3.39 5.51 -1.20
C MET A 105 4.89 5.31 -0.98
N THR A 106 5.34 4.07 -0.79
CA THR A 106 6.77 3.75 -0.61
C THR A 106 7.57 4.10 -1.86
N ASP A 107 7.06 3.77 -3.04
CA ASP A 107 7.68 4.09 -4.33
C ASP A 107 7.74 5.60 -4.57
N SER A 108 6.67 6.32 -4.22
CA SER A 108 6.63 7.78 -4.29
C SER A 108 7.66 8.41 -3.34
N LEU A 109 7.80 7.88 -2.11
CA LEU A 109 8.80 8.36 -1.14
C LEU A 109 10.23 8.06 -1.60
N ASN A 110 10.48 6.89 -2.19
CA ASN A 110 11.79 6.55 -2.73
C ASN A 110 12.13 7.43 -3.94
N SER A 111 11.17 7.69 -4.82
CA SER A 111 11.32 8.62 -5.94
C SER A 111 11.61 10.04 -5.46
N ALA A 112 10.91 10.51 -4.42
CA ALA A 112 11.17 11.80 -3.79
C ALA A 112 12.58 11.89 -3.17
N ARG A 113 13.04 10.82 -2.48
CA ARG A 113 14.41 10.75 -1.95
C ARG A 113 15.45 10.78 -3.07
N GLN A 114 15.22 10.07 -4.16
CA GLN A 114 16.11 10.05 -5.31
C GLN A 114 16.18 11.42 -5.99
N ASN A 115 15.04 12.09 -6.19
CA ASN A 115 15.00 13.46 -6.70
C ASN A 115 15.71 14.44 -5.77
N SER A 116 15.55 14.30 -4.45
CA SER A 116 16.29 15.13 -3.48
C SER A 116 17.80 14.89 -3.58
N SER A 117 18.24 13.65 -3.76
CA SER A 117 19.66 13.32 -4.01
C SER A 117 20.16 13.94 -5.31
N ASN A 118 19.39 13.84 -6.40
CA ASN A 118 19.75 14.42 -7.70
C ASN A 118 19.89 15.95 -7.63
N VAL A 119 18.99 16.63 -6.91
CA VAL A 119 19.07 18.07 -6.66
C VAL A 119 20.34 18.39 -5.86
N ARG A 120 20.62 17.67 -4.77
CA ARG A 120 21.84 17.89 -3.98
C ARG A 120 23.11 17.68 -4.80
N ASN A 121 23.16 16.64 -5.62
CA ASN A 121 24.30 16.33 -6.48
C ASN A 121 24.51 17.41 -7.55
N SER A 122 23.41 17.90 -8.14
CA SER A 122 23.46 19.00 -9.11
C SER A 122 23.96 20.29 -8.46
N THR A 123 23.47 20.62 -7.27
CA THR A 123 23.92 21.77 -6.50
C THR A 123 25.40 21.65 -6.10
N ASN A 124 25.85 20.48 -5.64
CA ASN A 124 27.26 20.23 -5.35
C ASN A 124 28.14 20.35 -6.59
N SER A 125 27.66 19.89 -7.75
CA SER A 125 28.37 20.05 -9.03
C SER A 125 28.57 21.53 -9.37
N ILE A 126 27.53 22.36 -9.20
CA ILE A 126 27.61 23.81 -9.39
C ILE A 126 28.62 24.45 -8.43
N PHE A 127 28.52 24.16 -7.13
CA PHE A 127 29.45 24.71 -6.15
C PHE A 127 30.90 24.28 -6.40
N ASN A 128 31.13 23.03 -6.79
CA ASN A 128 32.47 22.55 -7.16
C ASN A 128 33.01 23.25 -8.41
N ALA A 129 32.18 23.42 -9.44
CA ALA A 129 32.55 24.15 -10.65
C ALA A 129 32.92 25.61 -10.33
N MET A 130 32.11 26.28 -9.52
CA MET A 130 32.40 27.64 -9.05
C MET A 130 33.70 27.68 -8.24
N GLY A 131 33.87 26.78 -7.27
CA GLY A 131 35.09 26.68 -6.45
C GLY A 131 36.35 26.48 -7.28
N ASN A 132 36.28 25.65 -8.33
CA ASN A 132 37.39 25.45 -9.26
C ASN A 132 37.73 26.73 -10.04
N VAL A 133 36.72 27.49 -10.49
CA VAL A 133 36.95 28.79 -11.17
C VAL A 133 37.64 29.78 -10.23
N PHE A 134 37.15 29.91 -8.99
CA PHE A 134 37.76 30.82 -8.00
C PHE A 134 39.19 30.40 -7.64
N SER A 135 39.43 29.10 -7.46
CA SER A 135 40.77 28.56 -7.17
C SER A 135 41.75 28.86 -8.32
N ASN A 136 41.35 28.59 -9.56
CA ASN A 136 42.17 28.88 -10.74
C ASN A 136 42.41 30.37 -10.94
N ALA A 137 41.40 31.22 -10.72
CA ALA A 137 41.54 32.66 -10.76
C ALA A 137 42.55 33.15 -9.71
N ASN A 138 42.44 32.69 -8.46
CA ASN A 138 43.35 33.07 -7.38
C ASN A 138 44.80 32.60 -7.63
N ALA A 139 44.99 31.39 -8.18
CA ALA A 139 46.30 30.88 -8.58
C ALA A 139 46.93 31.75 -9.67
N THR A 140 46.13 32.16 -10.67
CA THR A 140 46.57 33.04 -11.75
C THR A 140 46.98 34.41 -11.19
N TYR A 141 46.16 35.04 -10.34
CA TYR A 141 46.49 36.29 -9.68
C TYR A 141 47.81 36.22 -8.90
N SER A 142 48.02 35.16 -8.13
CA SER A 142 49.25 34.97 -7.35
C SER A 142 50.50 34.85 -8.24
N SER A 143 50.39 34.10 -9.35
CA SER A 143 51.51 33.93 -10.30
C SER A 143 51.88 35.23 -11.03
N VAL A 144 50.88 36.03 -11.43
CA VAL A 144 51.10 37.35 -12.05
C VAL A 144 51.71 38.32 -11.06
N GLY A 145 51.27 38.31 -9.80
CA GLY A 145 51.87 39.09 -8.72
C GLY A 145 53.35 38.76 -8.52
N ALA A 146 53.68 37.47 -8.41
CA ALA A 146 55.06 37.01 -8.27
C ALA A 146 55.94 37.43 -9.47
N TYR A 147 55.41 37.32 -10.68
CA TYR A 147 56.08 37.77 -11.90
C TYR A 147 56.35 39.28 -11.89
N ASN A 148 55.35 40.10 -11.53
CA ASN A 148 55.50 41.54 -11.42
C ASN A 148 56.54 41.95 -10.36
N SER A 149 56.59 41.28 -9.22
CA SER A 149 57.64 41.51 -8.21
C SER A 149 59.04 41.16 -8.74
N SER A 150 59.17 40.08 -9.52
CA SER A 150 60.43 39.70 -10.17
C SER A 150 60.91 40.77 -11.17
N ILE A 151 60.01 41.30 -11.99
CA ILE A 151 60.31 42.42 -12.89
C ILE A 151 60.75 43.66 -12.08
N GLY A 152 60.01 44.04 -11.04
CA GLY A 152 60.35 45.19 -10.20
C GLY A 152 61.75 45.09 -9.58
N ASN A 153 62.13 43.91 -9.11
CA ASN A 153 63.48 43.65 -8.59
C ASN A 153 64.56 43.83 -9.67
N LYS A 154 64.33 43.31 -10.90
CA LYS A 154 65.26 43.51 -12.03
C LYS A 154 65.39 44.98 -12.41
N VAL A 155 64.28 45.71 -12.52
CA VAL A 155 64.27 47.15 -12.86
C VAL A 155 65.02 47.95 -11.79
N THR A 156 64.78 47.67 -10.51
CA THR A 156 65.46 48.35 -9.40
C THR A 156 66.97 48.07 -9.42
N ALA A 157 67.37 46.82 -9.67
CA ALA A 157 68.77 46.43 -9.81
C ALA A 157 69.45 47.15 -11.00
N THR A 158 68.81 47.23 -12.15
CA THR A 158 69.35 47.97 -13.30
C THR A 158 69.45 49.48 -13.00
N GLY A 159 68.44 50.05 -12.34
CA GLY A 159 68.43 51.47 -11.95
C GLY A 159 69.50 51.83 -10.91
N SER A 160 69.79 50.95 -9.95
CA SER A 160 70.89 51.16 -8.99
C SER A 160 72.25 51.10 -9.67
N ILE A 161 72.46 50.16 -10.59
CA ILE A 161 73.68 50.08 -11.42
C ILE A 161 73.87 51.35 -12.25
N ALA A 162 72.82 51.80 -12.96
CA ALA A 162 72.89 53.00 -13.81
C ALA A 162 73.20 54.27 -13.01
N ARG A 163 72.56 54.46 -11.84
CA ARG A 163 72.85 55.61 -10.96
C ARG A 163 74.27 55.56 -10.40
N GLY A 164 74.74 54.39 -9.97
CA GLY A 164 76.12 54.21 -9.47
C GLY A 164 77.16 54.51 -10.55
N ALA A 165 76.94 54.04 -11.78
CA ALA A 165 77.79 54.38 -12.91
C ALA A 165 77.81 55.90 -13.16
N GLY A 166 76.63 56.54 -13.17
CA GLY A 166 76.52 57.99 -13.37
C GLY A 166 77.24 58.81 -12.30
N THR A 167 77.11 58.46 -11.02
CA THR A 167 77.81 59.17 -9.93
C THR A 167 79.32 58.95 -9.98
N SER A 168 79.77 57.72 -10.28
CA SER A 168 81.19 57.43 -10.50
C SER A 168 81.76 58.25 -11.66
N MET A 169 81.06 58.30 -12.80
CA MET A 169 81.47 59.13 -13.94
C MET A 169 81.52 60.62 -13.59
N MET A 170 80.52 61.14 -12.87
CA MET A 170 80.46 62.54 -12.46
C MET A 170 81.61 62.92 -11.51
N ASN A 171 81.99 62.02 -10.60
CA ASN A 171 83.14 62.20 -9.72
C ASN A 171 84.46 62.18 -10.51
N SER A 172 84.61 61.28 -11.49
CA SER A 172 85.76 61.26 -12.39
C SER A 172 85.89 62.52 -13.24
N VAL A 173 84.77 63.10 -13.69
CA VAL A 173 84.78 64.37 -14.44
C VAL A 173 85.21 65.55 -13.56
N LYS A 174 84.78 65.60 -12.30
CA LYS A 174 85.21 66.66 -11.36
C LYS A 174 86.70 66.63 -11.04
N THR A 175 87.36 65.47 -11.19
CA THR A 175 88.81 65.33 -10.99
C THR A 175 89.65 65.66 -12.23
N LEU A 176 89.04 66.00 -13.38
CA LEU A 176 89.78 66.40 -14.56
C LEU A 176 90.36 67.83 -14.38
N PRO A 177 91.63 68.07 -14.76
CA PRO A 177 92.24 69.39 -14.66
C PRO A 177 91.50 70.39 -15.55
N ASN A 178 91.19 71.56 -15.02
CA ASN A 178 90.49 72.62 -15.73
C ASN A 178 91.42 73.21 -16.79
N THR A 179 91.37 72.68 -18.03
CA THR A 179 92.05 73.30 -19.17
C THR A 179 91.19 74.45 -19.70
N THR A 180 91.14 75.53 -18.93
CA THR A 180 90.79 76.87 -19.42
C THR A 180 91.83 77.33 -20.43
N LYS A 181 91.40 77.58 -21.67
CA LYS A 181 92.04 78.50 -22.60
C LYS A 181 91.00 79.55 -22.99
#